data_AF-A0A353TZG7-F1
#
_entry.id   AF-A0A353TZG7-F1
#
_cell.length_a   1.000
_cell.length_b   1.000
_cell.length_c   1.000
_cell.angle_alpha   90.00
_cell.angle_beta   90.00
_cell.angle_gamma   90.00
#
_symmetry.space_group_name_H-M   'P 1'
#
loop_
_entity.id
_entity.type
_entity.pdbx_description
1 polymer ?
#
loop_
_entity_poly.entity_id
_entity_poly.type
_entity_poly.pdbx_seq_one_letter_code
_entity_poly.pdbx_strand_id
1 'polypeptide(L)'
;SEIDKVIILKGVSAVALYGSKAAKGVVMITTKRGKVGDPTISIRVNSGMLVPKAYPKYLGAAEYMALYNEAMDNDGKDPMYSQEDIYFTSLGNNPYRYPDLNMYSSEYLKDMFNLSEGIAEITGGNERVKYYTSAGYLRQGSLLKVGNTPDDNVNRLFARGNIDMKLHENINVRTDANVTFYNAKAARTSWWNNAATLRPNRVAPLIPLSMIDPDDANAWDAVNTSNHIIDGKYFLGGTQQQTTNPIAAAYAAGEAKYVSRQFQFNTGFDFNLRSLVDGLFLRAKYGIDYSTEYEQAYENTYAVYAPSWNNYGGVDAISGLAVYGVDRQA
;
A
#
# COMPACT_ATOMS: atom_id res chain seq x y z
N SER A 1 -1.45 19.92 11.13
CA SER A 1 -1.47 21.31 11.63
C SER A 1 -1.75 21.42 13.12
N GLU A 2 -2.06 20.33 13.84
CA GLU A 2 -2.42 20.31 15.26
C GLU A 2 -1.25 20.42 16.27
N ILE A 3 -0.02 20.41 15.77
CA ILE A 3 1.19 20.52 16.60
C ILE A 3 1.43 22.00 16.91
N ASP A 4 1.63 22.31 18.19
CA ASP A 4 2.06 23.63 18.67
C ASP A 4 3.59 23.72 18.65
N LYS A 5 4.27 22.72 19.21
CA LYS A 5 5.74 22.66 19.20
C LYS A 5 6.27 21.23 19.29
N VAL A 6 7.49 21.06 18.77
CA VAL A 6 8.29 19.83 18.87
C VAL A 6 9.59 20.16 19.58
N ILE A 7 9.91 19.43 20.65
CA ILE A 7 11.16 19.59 21.41
C ILE A 7 11.93 18.29 21.33
N ILE A 8 13.20 18.35 20.95
CA ILE A 8 14.09 17.19 20.87
C ILE A 8 15.07 17.24 22.05
N LEU A 9 14.92 16.31 22.99
CA LEU A 9 15.80 16.18 24.15
C LEU A 9 16.89 15.16 23.83
N LYS A 10 18.13 15.64 23.70
CA LYS A 10 19.31 14.81 23.38
C LYS A 10 20.25 14.63 24.58
N GLY A 11 20.25 15.57 25.53
CA GLY A 11 21.14 15.54 26.68
C GLY A 11 20.69 14.56 27.75
N VAL A 12 21.64 13.86 28.38
CA VAL A 12 21.39 12.83 29.41
C VAL A 12 20.57 13.38 30.59
N SER A 13 20.86 14.60 31.04
CA SER A 13 20.11 15.27 32.11
C SER A 13 18.67 15.63 31.71
N ALA A 14 18.44 15.95 30.44
CA ALA A 14 17.12 16.32 29.94
C ALA A 14 16.19 15.11 29.76
N VAL A 15 16.75 13.92 29.52
CA VAL A 15 15.98 12.69 29.30
C VAL A 15 15.78 11.84 30.56
N ALA A 16 16.53 12.11 31.64
CA ALA A 16 16.48 11.34 32.89
C ALA A 16 15.05 11.20 33.47
N LEU A 17 14.21 12.22 33.31
CA LEU A 17 12.81 12.22 33.77
C LEU A 17 11.90 11.22 33.03
N TYR A 18 12.32 10.70 31.88
CA TYR A 18 11.54 9.79 31.02
C TYR A 18 11.97 8.32 31.17
N GLY A 19 12.95 8.04 32.04
CA GLY A 19 13.40 6.69 32.36
C GLY A 19 14.22 6.00 31.26
N SER A 20 14.43 4.69 31.41
CA SER A 20 15.34 3.90 30.57
C SER A 20 14.97 3.90 29.08
N LYS A 21 13.68 4.02 28.75
CA LYS A 21 13.21 4.11 27.36
C LYS A 21 13.71 5.36 26.63
N ALA A 22 14.14 6.38 27.37
CA ALA A 22 14.63 7.63 26.85
C ALA A 22 16.15 7.65 26.57
N ALA A 23 16.84 6.50 26.72
CA ALA A 23 18.29 6.39 26.48
C ALA A 23 18.72 6.83 25.06
N LYS A 24 17.81 6.73 24.08
CA LYS A 24 18.05 7.17 22.69
C LYS A 24 17.58 8.61 22.40
N GLY A 25 17.21 9.37 23.43
CA GLY A 25 16.61 10.70 23.30
C GLY A 25 15.08 10.68 23.42
N VAL A 26 14.48 11.87 23.50
CA VAL A 26 13.02 12.05 23.57
C VAL A 26 12.58 13.09 22.54
N VAL A 27 11.54 12.77 21.78
CA VAL A 27 10.82 13.74 20.94
C VAL A 27 9.52 14.08 21.67
N MET A 28 9.48 15.27 22.27
CA MET A 28 8.30 15.77 22.96
C MET A 28 7.45 16.59 22.00
N ILE A 29 6.22 16.15 21.79
CA ILE A 29 5.24 16.85 20.95
C ILE A 29 4.23 17.52 21.89
N THR A 30 4.02 18.82 21.69
CA THR A 30 2.92 19.56 22.32
C THR A 30 1.88 19.89 21.26
N THR A 31 0.62 19.55 21.50
CA THR A 31 -0.51 19.88 20.63
C THR A 31 -1.09 21.24 20.99
N LYS A 32 -1.72 21.88 20.01
CA LYS A 32 -2.47 23.13 20.23
C LYS A 32 -3.61 22.90 21.23
N ARG A 33 -3.87 23.93 22.06
CA ARG A 33 -5.04 23.99 22.95
C ARG A 33 -5.84 25.25 22.68
N GLY A 34 -7.06 25.29 23.22
CA GLY A 34 -7.95 26.43 23.10
C GLY A 34 -7.36 27.73 23.66
N LYS A 35 -7.80 28.85 23.11
CA LYS A 35 -7.39 30.20 23.53
C LYS A 35 -8.61 31.02 23.92
N VAL A 36 -8.42 31.99 24.82
CA VAL A 36 -9.46 32.97 25.13
C VAL A 36 -9.68 33.84 23.89
N GLY A 37 -10.94 34.03 23.52
CA GLY A 37 -11.35 34.82 22.37
C GLY A 37 -12.48 34.16 21.60
N ASP A 38 -12.95 34.87 20.58
CA ASP A 38 -14.03 34.41 19.71
C ASP A 38 -13.67 33.09 19.02
N PRO A 39 -14.66 32.24 18.71
CA PRO A 39 -14.44 31.01 17.97
C PRO A 39 -13.80 31.32 16.61
N THR A 40 -12.65 30.69 16.36
CA THR A 40 -11.96 30.77 15.06
C THR A 40 -12.00 29.41 14.39
N ILE A 41 -12.32 29.41 13.10
CA ILE A 41 -12.38 28.23 12.26
C ILE A 41 -11.33 28.38 11.16
N SER A 42 -10.45 27.39 11.03
CA SER A 42 -9.46 27.31 9.96
C SER A 42 -9.69 26.05 9.15
N ILE A 43 -9.81 26.20 7.84
CA ILE A 43 -9.95 25.08 6.91
C ILE A 43 -8.75 25.11 5.97
N ARG A 44 -8.09 23.96 5.81
CA ARG A 44 -7.01 23.74 4.87
C ARG A 44 -7.35 22.56 3.99
N VAL A 45 -7.29 22.75 2.69
CA VAL A 45 -7.41 21.68 1.71
C VAL A 45 -6.14 21.68 0.89
N ASN A 46 -5.47 20.53 0.84
CA ASN A 46 -4.30 20.27 0.03
C ASN A 46 -4.66 19.17 -0.96
N SER A 47 -4.30 19.34 -2.22
CA SER A 47 -4.36 18.28 -3.22
C SER A 47 -3.09 18.33 -4.05
N GLY A 48 -2.56 17.17 -4.39
CA GLY A 48 -1.31 17.05 -5.13
C GLY A 48 -1.26 15.79 -5.97
N MET A 49 -0.47 15.85 -7.03
CA MET A 49 -0.13 14.72 -7.88
C MET A 49 1.28 14.24 -7.51
N LEU A 50 1.38 12.96 -7.17
CA LEU A 50 2.62 12.31 -6.80
C LEU A 50 3.21 11.64 -8.05
N VAL A 51 4.41 12.08 -8.43
CA VAL A 51 5.15 11.58 -9.59
C VAL A 51 6.35 10.77 -9.10
N PRO A 52 6.52 9.52 -9.55
CA PRO A 52 7.71 8.72 -9.25
C PRO A 52 8.99 9.40 -9.76
N LYS A 53 9.99 9.55 -8.89
CA LYS A 53 11.23 10.26 -9.22
C LYS A 53 12.14 9.47 -10.17
N ALA A 54 12.20 8.16 -9.98
CA ALA A 54 12.98 7.23 -10.79
C ALA A 54 12.49 5.81 -10.55
N TYR A 55 12.66 4.96 -11.56
CA TYR A 55 12.52 3.51 -11.44
C TYR A 55 13.88 2.83 -11.56
N PRO A 56 14.07 1.66 -10.93
CA PRO A 56 15.20 0.81 -11.23
C PRO A 56 15.21 0.43 -12.72
N LYS A 57 16.41 0.31 -13.30
CA LYS A 57 16.59 -0.19 -14.67
C LYS A 57 17.04 -1.65 -14.59
N TYR A 58 16.19 -2.54 -15.06
CA TYR A 58 16.51 -3.96 -15.21
C TYR A 58 16.94 -4.26 -16.65
N LEU A 59 17.66 -5.36 -16.82
CA LEU A 59 18.02 -5.89 -18.14
C LEU A 59 16.75 -6.28 -18.89
N GLY A 60 16.74 -6.09 -20.20
CA GLY A 60 15.76 -6.73 -21.06
C GLY A 60 15.97 -8.25 -21.12
N ALA A 61 14.97 -8.98 -21.59
CA ALA A 61 14.99 -10.44 -21.67
C ALA A 61 16.16 -11.01 -22.48
N ALA A 62 16.45 -10.46 -23.66
CA ALA A 62 17.55 -10.93 -24.50
C ALA A 62 18.93 -10.72 -23.84
N GLU A 63 19.16 -9.53 -23.27
CA GLU A 63 20.40 -9.21 -22.54
C GLU A 63 20.56 -10.12 -21.32
N TYR A 64 19.47 -10.34 -20.56
CA TYR A 64 19.46 -11.25 -19.43
C TYR A 64 19.86 -12.67 -19.83
N MET A 65 19.30 -13.20 -20.91
CA MET A 65 19.62 -14.55 -21.38
C MET A 65 21.06 -14.67 -21.87
N ALA A 66 21.57 -13.68 -22.62
CA ALA A 66 22.95 -13.66 -23.10
C ALA A 66 23.95 -13.66 -21.93
N LEU A 67 23.77 -12.77 -20.95
CA LEU A 67 24.63 -12.69 -19.77
C LEU A 67 24.51 -13.92 -18.85
N TYR A 68 23.32 -14.54 -18.80
CA TYR A 68 23.15 -15.79 -18.06
C TYR A 68 23.92 -16.94 -18.70
N ASN A 69 23.91 -17.04 -20.04
CA ASN A 69 24.72 -18.02 -20.77
C ASN A 69 26.22 -17.75 -20.60
N GLU A 70 26.65 -16.49 -20.62
CA GLU A 70 28.04 -16.12 -20.31
C GLU A 70 28.45 -16.56 -18.90
N ALA A 71 27.55 -16.41 -17.91
CA ALA A 71 27.79 -16.91 -16.56
C ALA A 71 27.87 -18.45 -16.50
N MET A 72 27.06 -19.18 -17.29
CA MET A 72 27.14 -20.64 -17.39
C MET A 72 28.46 -21.09 -18.02
N ASP A 73 28.92 -20.42 -19.08
CA ASP A 73 30.19 -20.70 -19.74
C ASP A 73 31.38 -20.45 -18.80
N ASN A 74 31.36 -19.35 -18.04
CA ASN A 74 32.35 -19.06 -17.00
C ASN A 74 32.38 -20.13 -15.88
N ASP A 75 31.24 -20.77 -15.61
CA ASP A 75 31.10 -21.90 -14.68
C ASP A 75 31.47 -23.26 -15.31
N GLY A 76 31.79 -23.31 -16.61
CA GLY A 76 32.05 -24.54 -17.37
C GLY A 76 30.81 -25.40 -17.61
N LYS A 77 29.62 -24.80 -17.63
CA LYS A 77 28.32 -25.46 -17.86
C LYS A 77 27.78 -25.16 -19.26
N ASP A 78 26.93 -26.05 -19.74
CA ASP A 78 26.19 -25.83 -20.98
C ASP A 78 25.27 -24.59 -20.88
N PRO A 79 25.07 -23.86 -21.99
CA PRO A 79 24.18 -22.71 -22.01
C PRO A 79 22.74 -23.12 -21.67
N MET A 80 22.06 -22.29 -20.87
CA MET A 80 20.68 -22.52 -20.48
C MET A 80 19.69 -22.12 -21.57
N TYR A 81 20.01 -21.07 -22.34
CA TYR A 81 19.14 -20.52 -23.38
C TYR A 81 19.74 -20.77 -24.77
N SER A 82 18.88 -21.09 -25.75
CA SER A 82 19.34 -21.26 -27.13
C SER A 82 19.65 -19.89 -27.77
N GLN A 83 20.53 -19.87 -28.78
CA GLN A 83 20.80 -18.66 -29.56
C GLN A 83 19.56 -18.17 -30.33
N GLU A 84 18.68 -19.11 -30.72
CA GLU A 84 17.43 -18.83 -31.40
C GLU A 84 16.45 -18.07 -30.48
N ASP A 85 16.30 -18.51 -29.22
CA ASP A 85 15.45 -17.83 -28.24
C ASP A 85 15.94 -16.40 -27.96
N ILE A 86 17.25 -16.22 -27.81
CA ILE A 86 17.87 -14.91 -27.61
C ILE A 86 17.61 -14.00 -28.82
N TYR A 87 17.81 -14.53 -30.03
CA TYR A 87 17.57 -13.80 -31.27
C TYR A 87 16.11 -13.36 -31.40
N PHE A 88 15.15 -14.27 -31.29
CA PHE A 88 13.73 -13.93 -31.43
C PHE A 88 13.23 -12.98 -30.33
N THR A 89 13.73 -13.13 -29.11
CA THR A 89 13.43 -12.19 -28.02
C THR A 89 14.00 -10.80 -28.34
N SER A 90 15.23 -10.71 -28.86
CA SER A 90 15.84 -9.43 -29.23
C SER A 90 15.11 -8.70 -30.36
N LEU A 91 14.46 -9.46 -31.25
CA LEU A 91 13.63 -8.90 -32.32
C LEU A 91 12.26 -8.43 -31.82
N GLY A 92 11.84 -8.86 -30.62
CA GLY A 92 10.49 -8.65 -30.12
C GLY A 92 9.43 -9.43 -30.92
N ASN A 93 9.84 -10.48 -31.64
CA ASN A 93 8.91 -11.32 -32.39
C ASN A 93 8.08 -12.12 -31.39
N ASN A 94 6.74 -12.06 -31.51
CA ASN A 94 5.80 -12.76 -30.63
C ASN A 94 6.14 -12.64 -29.12
N PRO A 95 5.82 -11.50 -28.48
CA PRO A 95 6.14 -11.25 -27.06
C PRO A 95 5.43 -12.19 -26.08
N TYR A 96 4.51 -13.05 -26.56
CA TYR A 96 3.85 -14.05 -25.75
C TYR A 96 4.63 -15.37 -25.68
N ARG A 97 5.36 -15.70 -26.75
CA ARG A 97 6.30 -16.83 -26.82
C ARG A 97 7.66 -16.45 -26.25
N TYR A 98 8.12 -15.25 -26.55
CA TYR A 98 9.41 -14.70 -26.15
C TYR A 98 9.21 -13.43 -25.30
N PRO A 99 8.77 -13.58 -24.03
CA PRO A 99 8.40 -12.43 -23.20
C PRO A 99 9.60 -11.56 -22.84
N ASP A 100 9.35 -10.25 -22.79
CA ASP A 100 10.24 -9.25 -22.21
C ASP A 100 9.45 -8.35 -21.24
N LEU A 101 9.28 -8.84 -20.02
CA LEU A 101 8.44 -8.20 -19.03
C LEU A 101 9.18 -7.07 -18.29
N ASN A 102 8.67 -5.84 -18.44
CA ASN A 102 9.11 -4.69 -17.65
C ASN A 102 8.00 -4.18 -16.72
N MET A 103 8.05 -4.57 -15.44
CA MET A 103 7.06 -4.19 -14.44
C MET A 103 7.07 -2.70 -14.02
N TYR A 104 8.08 -1.95 -14.44
CA TYR A 104 8.20 -0.51 -14.18
C TYR A 104 7.82 0.35 -15.40
N SER A 105 7.31 -0.28 -16.46
CA SER A 105 6.90 0.40 -17.67
C SER A 105 5.61 1.21 -17.47
N SER A 106 5.37 2.14 -18.39
CA SER A 106 4.11 2.85 -18.51
C SER A 106 2.95 1.96 -18.96
N GLU A 107 3.17 0.68 -19.27
CA GLU A 107 2.08 -0.28 -19.50
C GLU A 107 1.31 -0.56 -18.20
N TYR A 108 2.04 -0.65 -17.09
CA TYR A 108 1.48 -1.10 -15.82
C TYR A 108 1.37 0.00 -14.75
N LEU A 109 2.15 1.07 -14.91
CA LEU A 109 2.20 2.18 -13.97
C LEU A 109 1.52 3.41 -14.58
N LYS A 110 0.85 4.20 -13.74
CA LYS A 110 0.42 5.56 -14.07
C LYS A 110 1.64 6.49 -14.02
N ASP A 111 1.59 7.59 -14.75
CA ASP A 111 2.63 8.62 -14.66
C ASP A 111 2.59 9.35 -13.31
N MET A 112 1.40 9.43 -12.71
CA MET A 112 1.17 10.08 -11.43
C MET A 112 -0.09 9.53 -10.73
N PHE A 113 -0.20 9.78 -9.43
CA PHE A 113 -1.39 9.44 -8.63
C PHE A 113 -1.73 10.55 -7.64
N ASN A 114 -3.00 10.64 -7.24
CA ASN A 114 -3.50 11.75 -6.43
C ASN A 114 -3.33 11.49 -4.92
N LEU A 115 -3.00 12.57 -4.20
CA LEU A 115 -3.09 12.69 -2.76
C LEU A 115 -3.93 13.93 -2.44
N SER A 116 -4.97 13.76 -1.63
CA SER A 116 -5.80 14.88 -1.15
C SER A 116 -5.96 14.80 0.36
N GLU A 117 -5.85 15.94 1.03
CA GLU A 117 -6.02 16.09 2.47
C GLU A 117 -6.83 17.34 2.78
N GLY A 118 -7.90 17.18 3.55
CA GLY A 118 -8.67 18.27 4.13
C GLY A 118 -8.56 18.25 5.64
N ILE A 119 -8.30 19.39 6.27
CA ILE A 119 -8.25 19.55 7.73
C ILE A 119 -9.06 20.79 8.11
N ALA A 120 -9.93 20.65 9.10
CA ALA A 120 -10.63 21.74 9.75
C ALA A 120 -10.23 21.82 11.22
N GLU A 121 -9.90 23.00 11.69
CA GLU A 121 -9.56 23.31 13.08
C GLU A 121 -10.54 24.34 13.63
N ILE A 122 -11.02 24.14 14.85
CA ILE A 122 -11.87 25.07 15.59
C ILE A 122 -11.18 25.34 16.93
N THR A 123 -10.99 26.60 17.28
CA THR A 123 -10.45 27.00 18.59
C THR A 123 -11.16 28.22 19.13
N GLY A 124 -11.37 28.26 20.44
CA GLY A 124 -11.93 29.42 21.11
C GLY A 124 -12.20 29.14 22.58
N GLY A 125 -12.89 30.09 23.20
CA GLY A 125 -13.32 29.96 24.58
C GLY A 125 -13.13 31.24 25.38
N ASN A 126 -13.32 31.11 26.67
CA ASN A 126 -13.16 32.19 27.64
C ASN A 126 -12.26 31.75 28.79
N GLU A 127 -12.20 32.53 29.86
CA GLU A 127 -11.37 32.22 31.02
C GLU A 127 -11.80 30.94 31.76
N ARG A 128 -13.06 30.52 31.62
CA ARG A 128 -13.60 29.32 32.26
C ARG A 128 -13.47 28.08 31.40
N VAL A 129 -13.66 28.18 30.08
CA VAL A 129 -13.61 27.03 29.16
C VAL A 129 -12.84 27.41 27.92
N LYS A 130 -11.82 26.64 27.58
CA LYS A 130 -11.05 26.76 26.35
C LYS A 130 -11.15 25.43 25.61
N TYR A 131 -11.41 25.47 24.31
CA TYR A 131 -11.55 24.27 23.50
C TYR A 131 -10.76 24.39 22.21
N TYR A 132 -10.29 23.24 21.73
CA TYR A 132 -9.67 23.06 20.43
C TYR A 132 -10.16 21.74 19.85
N THR A 133 -10.56 21.74 18.58
CA THR A 133 -10.93 20.55 17.82
C THR A 133 -10.26 20.61 16.45
N SER A 134 -9.73 19.48 15.99
CA SER A 134 -9.17 19.27 14.66
C SER A 134 -9.77 18.01 14.07
N ALA A 135 -10.29 18.08 12.87
CA ALA A 135 -10.76 16.93 12.13
C ALA A 135 -10.19 16.95 10.73
N GLY A 136 -9.84 15.79 10.19
CA GLY A 136 -9.28 15.74 8.86
C GLY A 136 -9.49 14.42 8.15
N TYR A 137 -9.48 14.50 6.83
CA TYR A 137 -9.60 13.38 5.92
C TYR A 137 -8.46 13.41 4.92
N LEU A 138 -7.77 12.29 4.77
CA LEU A 138 -6.74 12.06 3.76
C LEU A 138 -7.19 10.92 2.86
N ARG A 139 -6.98 11.07 1.55
CA ARG A 139 -7.11 10.01 0.55
C ARG A 139 -5.90 10.01 -0.37
N GLN A 140 -5.31 8.83 -0.56
CA GLN A 140 -4.24 8.56 -1.51
C GLN A 140 -4.66 7.44 -2.44
N GLY A 141 -4.50 7.62 -3.75
CA GLY A 141 -4.77 6.59 -4.76
C GLY A 141 -3.57 5.69 -5.08
N SER A 142 -3.77 4.76 -6.01
CA SER A 142 -2.75 3.85 -6.51
C SER A 142 -1.94 4.41 -7.67
N LEU A 143 -0.65 4.09 -7.69
CA LEU A 143 0.24 4.24 -8.85
C LEU A 143 -0.01 3.15 -9.91
N LEU A 144 -0.44 1.97 -9.50
CA LEU A 144 -0.67 0.84 -10.40
C LEU A 144 -1.96 1.06 -11.20
N LYS A 145 -2.00 0.53 -12.44
CA LYS A 145 -3.19 0.60 -13.31
C LYS A 145 -3.62 -0.74 -13.92
N VAL A 146 -3.28 -1.85 -13.26
CA VAL A 146 -3.51 -3.22 -13.74
C VAL A 146 -4.52 -3.94 -12.87
N GLY A 147 -5.46 -4.66 -13.47
CA GLY A 147 -6.48 -5.43 -12.72
C GLY A 147 -7.23 -4.56 -11.71
N ASN A 148 -7.34 -5.04 -10.47
CA ASN A 148 -8.03 -4.35 -9.39
C ASN A 148 -7.17 -3.28 -8.70
N THR A 149 -5.88 -3.18 -9.03
CA THR A 149 -4.97 -2.21 -8.43
C THR A 149 -5.28 -0.71 -8.67
N PRO A 150 -5.97 -0.28 -9.76
CA PRO A 150 -6.38 1.10 -9.92
C PRO A 150 -7.26 1.60 -8.77
N ASP A 151 -8.00 0.67 -8.14
CA ASP A 151 -8.88 0.92 -7.00
C ASP A 151 -8.15 0.91 -5.66
N ASP A 152 -6.85 0.58 -5.61
CA ASP A 152 -6.10 0.62 -4.37
C ASP A 152 -6.06 2.04 -3.83
N ASN A 153 -6.28 2.16 -2.53
CA ASN A 153 -6.29 3.46 -1.88
C ASN A 153 -6.07 3.37 -0.37
N VAL A 154 -5.50 4.44 0.16
CA VAL A 154 -5.38 4.68 1.59
C VAL A 154 -6.29 5.84 1.96
N ASN A 155 -7.15 5.66 2.96
CA ASN A 155 -7.92 6.74 3.57
C ASN A 155 -7.67 6.82 5.06
N ARG A 156 -7.56 8.05 5.57
CA ARG A 156 -7.47 8.32 7.00
C ARG A 156 -8.43 9.44 7.37
N LEU A 157 -9.43 9.11 8.17
CA LEU A 157 -10.27 10.09 8.87
C LEU A 157 -9.79 10.18 10.31
N PHE A 158 -9.61 11.39 10.83
CA PHE A 158 -9.32 11.58 12.25
C PHE A 158 -10.11 12.75 12.82
N ALA A 159 -10.34 12.70 14.12
CA ALA A 159 -10.78 13.83 14.91
C ALA A 159 -10.04 13.84 16.25
N ARG A 160 -9.44 14.98 16.59
CA ARG A 160 -8.78 15.22 17.86
C ARG A 160 -9.37 16.46 18.50
N GLY A 161 -9.64 16.40 19.79
CA GLY A 161 -10.12 17.55 20.54
C GLY A 161 -9.47 17.64 21.91
N ASN A 162 -9.41 18.84 22.45
CA ASN A 162 -9.11 19.05 23.85
C ASN A 162 -9.97 20.18 24.42
N ILE A 163 -10.26 20.07 25.71
CA ILE A 163 -11.02 21.05 26.47
C ILE A 163 -10.33 21.26 27.81
N ASP A 164 -10.06 22.52 28.15
CA ASP A 164 -9.59 22.96 29.45
C ASP A 164 -10.70 23.74 30.14
N MET A 165 -11.10 23.28 31.33
CA MET A 165 -12.21 23.84 32.11
C MET A 165 -11.75 24.24 33.50
N LYS A 166 -12.00 25.50 33.89
CA LYS A 166 -11.95 25.97 35.26
C LYS A 166 -13.36 25.86 35.84
N LEU A 167 -13.67 24.70 36.41
CA LEU A 167 -15.00 24.41 36.99
C LEU A 167 -15.24 25.24 38.26
N HIS A 168 -14.19 25.47 39.03
CA HIS A 168 -14.18 26.31 40.22
C HIS A 168 -12.81 27.02 40.33
N GLU A 169 -12.67 28.02 41.21
CA GLU A 169 -11.37 28.66 41.49
C GLU A 169 -10.27 27.67 41.90
N ASN A 170 -10.71 26.56 42.50
CA ASN A 170 -9.84 25.52 43.05
C ASN A 170 -9.88 24.21 42.22
N ILE A 171 -10.65 24.14 41.13
CA ILE A 171 -10.85 22.90 40.38
C ILE A 171 -10.68 23.17 38.89
N ASN A 172 -9.63 22.60 38.31
CA ASN A 172 -9.40 22.62 36.87
C ASN A 172 -9.48 21.19 36.32
N VAL A 173 -10.11 21.05 35.16
CA VAL A 173 -10.20 19.78 34.43
C VAL A 173 -9.64 20.00 33.03
N ARG A 174 -8.82 19.05 32.56
CA ARG A 174 -8.29 19.05 31.20
C ARG A 174 -8.61 17.73 30.58
N THR A 175 -9.14 17.74 29.37
CA THR A 175 -9.51 16.53 28.65
C THR A 175 -8.96 16.61 27.23
N ASP A 176 -8.45 15.49 26.75
CA ASP A 176 -7.87 15.31 25.43
C ASP A 176 -8.44 14.01 24.84
N ALA A 177 -8.99 14.08 23.63
CA ALA A 177 -9.58 12.94 22.95
C ALA A 177 -9.07 12.86 21.51
N ASN A 178 -8.82 11.65 21.02
CA ASN A 178 -8.41 11.38 19.65
C ASN A 178 -9.16 10.16 19.13
N VAL A 179 -9.67 10.24 17.91
CA VAL A 179 -10.15 9.09 17.15
C VAL A 179 -9.53 9.10 15.75
N THR A 180 -9.03 7.95 15.31
CA THR A 180 -8.45 7.75 13.98
C THR A 180 -9.06 6.51 13.33
N PHE A 181 -9.61 6.69 12.14
CA PHE A 181 -10.07 5.63 11.25
C PHE A 181 -9.12 5.56 10.06
N TYR A 182 -8.37 4.46 9.95
CA TYR A 182 -7.48 4.20 8.83
C TYR A 182 -7.98 2.99 8.04
N ASN A 183 -8.06 3.12 6.72
CA ASN A 183 -8.41 2.04 5.81
C ASN A 183 -7.40 2.01 4.66
N ALA A 184 -6.85 0.85 4.34
CA ALA A 184 -6.04 0.65 3.15
C ALA A 184 -6.64 -0.51 2.33
N LYS A 185 -7.14 -0.20 1.13
CA LYS A 185 -7.61 -1.19 0.16
C LYS A 185 -6.48 -1.50 -0.80
N ALA A 186 -6.21 -2.78 -1.06
CA ALA A 186 -5.21 -3.24 -2.02
C ALA A 186 -5.69 -4.52 -2.72
N ALA A 187 -5.45 -4.63 -4.03
CA ALA A 187 -5.50 -5.90 -4.74
C ALA A 187 -4.49 -6.87 -4.13
N ARG A 188 -4.81 -8.17 -4.12
CA ARG A 188 -3.97 -9.23 -3.54
C ARG A 188 -2.80 -9.60 -4.46
N THR A 189 -1.90 -8.66 -4.66
CA THR A 189 -0.69 -8.83 -5.45
C THR A 189 0.51 -8.32 -4.68
N SER A 190 1.65 -9.00 -4.82
CA SER A 190 2.92 -8.53 -4.27
C SER A 190 3.74 -7.86 -5.36
N TRP A 191 3.19 -6.80 -5.96
CA TRP A 191 3.72 -6.15 -7.17
C TRP A 191 5.21 -5.82 -7.03
N TRP A 192 5.58 -5.04 -6.01
CA TRP A 192 6.94 -4.51 -5.88
C TRP A 192 7.98 -5.58 -5.52
N ASN A 193 7.60 -6.59 -4.74
CA ASN A 193 8.51 -7.68 -4.37
C ASN A 193 8.81 -8.56 -5.59
N ASN A 194 7.78 -8.90 -6.37
CA ASN A 194 7.96 -9.66 -7.60
C ASN A 194 8.64 -8.84 -8.69
N ALA A 195 8.35 -7.54 -8.83
CA ALA A 195 9.04 -6.67 -9.78
C ALA A 195 10.55 -6.63 -9.56
N ALA A 196 10.99 -6.80 -8.32
CA ALA A 196 12.41 -6.82 -7.97
C ALA A 196 13.12 -8.15 -8.26
N THR A 197 12.37 -9.24 -8.47
CA THR A 197 12.91 -10.62 -8.48
C THR A 197 12.52 -11.45 -9.70
N LEU A 198 11.43 -11.09 -10.38
CA LEU A 198 10.94 -11.79 -11.56
C LEU A 198 11.86 -11.55 -12.75
N ARG A 199 12.26 -12.63 -13.41
CA ARG A 199 13.10 -12.54 -14.61
C ARG A 199 12.25 -12.06 -15.79
N PRO A 200 12.76 -11.15 -16.64
CA PRO A 200 12.00 -10.54 -17.73
C PRO A 200 11.48 -11.57 -18.75
N ASN A 201 12.21 -12.67 -18.94
CA ASN A 201 11.88 -13.75 -19.89
C ASN A 201 11.06 -14.90 -19.27
N ARG A 202 10.57 -14.76 -18.03
CA ARG A 202 9.99 -15.91 -17.29
C ARG A 202 8.57 -16.27 -17.72
N VAL A 203 7.73 -15.27 -17.98
CA VAL A 203 6.29 -15.47 -18.19
C VAL A 203 5.70 -14.30 -18.98
N ALA A 204 4.86 -14.60 -19.97
CA ALA A 204 3.94 -13.63 -20.54
C ALA A 204 2.65 -13.64 -19.71
N PRO A 205 2.31 -12.57 -18.96
CA PRO A 205 1.23 -12.63 -17.98
C PRO A 205 -0.18 -12.61 -18.58
N LEU A 206 -0.35 -11.96 -19.73
CA LEU A 206 -1.62 -11.85 -20.45
C LEU A 206 -1.37 -12.33 -21.89
N ILE A 207 -1.95 -13.48 -22.25
CA ILE A 207 -1.76 -14.09 -23.56
C ILE A 207 -3.09 -14.02 -24.33
N PRO A 208 -3.11 -13.51 -25.57
CA PRO A 208 -4.34 -13.41 -26.35
C PRO A 208 -4.92 -14.79 -26.67
N LEU A 209 -6.23 -14.93 -26.55
CA LEU A 209 -6.97 -16.10 -27.03
C LEU A 209 -6.75 -16.34 -28.52
N SER A 210 -6.51 -15.28 -29.31
CA SER A 210 -6.22 -15.39 -30.75
C SER A 210 -4.91 -16.09 -31.09
N MET A 211 -4.04 -16.33 -30.09
CA MET A 211 -2.83 -17.13 -30.30
C MET A 211 -3.11 -18.64 -30.23
N ILE A 212 -4.28 -19.06 -29.74
CA ILE A 212 -4.68 -20.47 -29.70
C ILE A 212 -5.00 -20.95 -31.11
N ASP A 213 -4.43 -22.10 -31.48
CA ASP A 213 -4.77 -22.79 -32.71
C ASP A 213 -6.29 -23.03 -32.75
N PRO A 214 -7.02 -22.54 -33.77
CA PRO A 214 -8.47 -22.70 -33.85
C PRO A 214 -8.93 -24.16 -33.80
N ASP A 215 -8.07 -25.10 -34.22
CA ASP A 215 -8.39 -26.52 -34.28
C ASP A 215 -8.02 -27.29 -32.99
N ASP A 216 -7.36 -26.63 -32.01
CA ASP A 216 -7.01 -27.25 -30.72
C ASP A 216 -8.16 -27.16 -29.72
N ALA A 217 -9.10 -28.11 -29.84
CA ALA A 217 -10.26 -28.22 -28.95
C ALA A 217 -9.87 -28.30 -27.46
N ASN A 218 -8.75 -28.95 -27.11
CA ASN A 218 -8.34 -29.12 -25.71
C ASN A 218 -7.87 -27.79 -25.11
N ALA A 219 -7.10 -27.00 -25.86
CA ALA A 219 -6.69 -25.67 -25.43
C ALA A 219 -7.90 -24.74 -25.26
N TRP A 220 -8.86 -24.79 -26.19
CA TRP A 220 -10.11 -24.03 -26.09
C TRP A 220 -10.94 -24.44 -24.88
N ASP A 221 -11.12 -25.73 -24.61
CA ASP A 221 -11.84 -26.23 -23.44
C ASP A 221 -11.17 -25.76 -22.13
N ALA A 222 -9.83 -25.76 -22.08
CA ALA A 222 -9.08 -25.28 -20.92
C ALA A 222 -9.35 -23.80 -20.62
N VAL A 223 -9.33 -22.92 -21.63
CA VAL A 223 -9.57 -21.48 -21.39
C VAL A 223 -11.06 -21.14 -21.24
N ASN A 224 -11.96 -21.85 -21.91
CA ASN A 224 -13.40 -21.60 -21.83
C ASN A 224 -14.01 -21.96 -20.48
N THR A 225 -13.32 -22.79 -19.69
CA THR A 225 -13.72 -23.12 -18.30
C THR A 225 -13.16 -22.12 -17.28
N SER A 226 -12.30 -21.20 -17.70
CA SER A 226 -11.73 -20.14 -16.87
C SER A 226 -12.75 -19.05 -16.54
N ASN A 227 -12.82 -18.63 -15.28
CA ASN A 227 -13.54 -17.43 -14.86
C ASN A 227 -12.71 -16.16 -15.03
N HIS A 228 -11.45 -16.28 -15.45
CA HIS A 228 -10.49 -15.18 -15.52
C HIS A 228 -10.00 -14.90 -16.95
N ILE A 229 -10.96 -14.81 -17.90
CA ILE A 229 -10.70 -14.25 -19.22
C ILE A 229 -10.79 -12.72 -19.15
N ILE A 230 -9.64 -12.06 -19.25
CA ILE A 230 -9.51 -10.61 -19.10
C ILE A 230 -9.94 -9.93 -20.39
N ASP A 231 -10.88 -8.98 -20.25
CA ASP A 231 -11.50 -8.22 -21.35
C ASP A 231 -12.09 -9.08 -22.48
N GLY A 232 -12.40 -10.35 -22.21
CA GLY A 232 -12.83 -11.32 -23.23
C GLY A 232 -11.74 -11.68 -24.26
N LYS A 233 -10.48 -11.32 -23.99
CA LYS A 233 -9.38 -11.38 -24.98
C LYS A 233 -8.16 -12.13 -24.50
N TYR A 234 -7.86 -12.10 -23.20
CA TYR A 234 -6.62 -12.64 -22.66
C TYR A 234 -6.88 -13.68 -21.59
N PHE A 235 -6.11 -14.76 -21.62
CA PHE A 235 -6.01 -15.69 -20.49
C PHE A 235 -4.72 -15.41 -19.71
N LEU A 236 -4.68 -15.85 -18.45
CA LEU A 236 -3.57 -15.59 -17.54
C LEU A 236 -2.41 -16.57 -17.82
N GLY A 237 -1.28 -16.07 -18.28
CA GLY A 237 -0.12 -16.92 -18.57
C GLY A 237 0.70 -17.28 -17.32
N GLY A 238 1.32 -18.45 -17.36
CA GLY A 238 2.14 -18.99 -16.28
C GLY A 238 3.08 -20.11 -16.73
N THR A 239 3.83 -20.65 -15.77
CA THR A 239 4.64 -21.87 -15.97
C THR A 239 4.51 -22.76 -14.74
N GLN A 240 4.98 -24.01 -14.81
CA GLN A 240 5.02 -24.90 -13.63
C GLN A 240 5.82 -24.31 -12.46
N GLN A 241 6.86 -23.54 -12.77
CA GLN A 241 7.74 -22.91 -11.77
C GLN A 241 7.21 -21.55 -11.31
N GLN A 242 6.34 -20.93 -12.10
CA GLN A 242 5.78 -19.60 -11.88
C GLN A 242 4.26 -19.67 -12.11
N THR A 243 3.56 -20.30 -11.18
CA THR A 243 2.10 -20.51 -11.26
C THR A 243 1.30 -19.25 -10.87
N THR A 244 1.98 -18.14 -10.60
CA THR A 244 1.40 -16.84 -10.31
C THR A 244 2.36 -15.75 -10.79
N ASN A 245 1.83 -14.62 -11.21
CA ASN A 245 2.60 -13.43 -11.50
C ASN A 245 1.81 -12.19 -11.05
N PRO A 246 2.45 -11.03 -10.86
CA PRO A 246 1.80 -9.87 -10.26
C PRO A 246 0.64 -9.30 -11.05
N ILE A 247 0.69 -9.42 -12.38
CA ILE A 247 -0.36 -8.96 -13.29
C ILE A 247 -1.56 -9.90 -13.14
N ALA A 248 -1.35 -11.21 -13.23
CA ALA A 248 -2.41 -12.19 -13.03
C ALA A 248 -3.05 -12.07 -11.63
N ALA A 249 -2.24 -11.91 -10.59
CA ALA A 249 -2.72 -11.72 -9.22
C ALA A 249 -3.54 -10.42 -9.08
N ALA A 250 -3.11 -9.33 -9.74
CA ALA A 250 -3.84 -8.07 -9.74
C ALA A 250 -5.26 -8.21 -10.31
N TYR A 251 -5.48 -9.08 -11.30
CA TYR A 251 -6.81 -9.36 -11.85
C TYR A 251 -7.60 -10.38 -11.02
N ALA A 252 -6.95 -11.47 -10.60
CA ALA A 252 -7.67 -12.69 -10.23
C ALA A 252 -7.53 -13.10 -8.75
N ALA A 253 -6.54 -12.63 -8.01
CA ALA A 253 -6.30 -13.08 -6.62
C ALA A 253 -7.29 -12.50 -5.59
N GLY A 254 -8.11 -11.53 -6.01
CA GLY A 254 -9.04 -10.80 -5.15
C GLY A 254 -8.43 -9.55 -4.52
N GLU A 255 -9.00 -9.09 -3.40
CA GLU A 255 -8.66 -7.82 -2.75
C GLU A 255 -8.67 -7.93 -1.23
N ALA A 256 -7.86 -7.12 -0.57
CA ALA A 256 -7.78 -7.01 0.87
C ALA A 256 -7.98 -5.56 1.32
N LYS A 257 -8.60 -5.39 2.49
CA LYS A 257 -8.82 -4.10 3.13
C LYS A 257 -8.33 -4.19 4.56
N TYR A 258 -7.18 -3.57 4.83
CA TYR A 258 -6.71 -3.34 6.18
C TYR A 258 -7.52 -2.22 6.83
N VAL A 259 -8.00 -2.47 8.04
CA VAL A 259 -8.83 -1.58 8.82
C VAL A 259 -8.20 -1.38 10.20
N SER A 260 -7.87 -0.13 10.53
CA SER A 260 -7.39 0.25 11.87
C SER A 260 -8.27 1.34 12.48
N ARG A 261 -8.60 1.19 13.75
CA ARG A 261 -9.38 2.14 14.55
C ARG A 261 -8.64 2.39 15.84
N GLN A 262 -8.34 3.65 16.12
CA GLN A 262 -7.68 4.06 17.34
C GLN A 262 -8.54 5.09 18.04
N PHE A 263 -8.78 4.90 19.33
CA PHE A 263 -9.43 5.85 20.21
C PHE A 263 -8.55 6.08 21.43
N GLN A 264 -8.34 7.34 21.79
CA GLN A 264 -7.58 7.73 22.96
C GLN A 264 -8.35 8.80 23.69
N PHE A 265 -8.41 8.68 25.01
CA PHE A 265 -9.05 9.65 25.87
C PHE A 265 -8.21 9.82 27.12
N ASN A 266 -7.79 11.05 27.40
CA ASN A 266 -7.06 11.40 28.60
C ASN A 266 -7.80 12.53 29.31
N THR A 267 -7.91 12.45 30.62
CA THR A 267 -8.42 13.54 31.45
C THR A 267 -7.57 13.72 32.70
N GLY A 268 -7.41 14.96 33.11
CA GLY A 268 -6.67 15.36 34.29
C GLY A 268 -7.51 16.30 35.15
N PHE A 269 -7.47 16.09 36.45
CA PHE A 269 -8.15 16.90 37.45
C PHE A 269 -7.10 17.51 38.38
N ASP A 270 -7.08 18.83 38.45
CA ASP A 270 -6.22 19.60 39.36
C ASP A 270 -7.10 20.24 40.43
N PHE A 271 -6.95 19.79 41.68
CA PHE A 271 -7.62 20.32 42.86
C PHE A 271 -6.63 21.10 43.73
N ASN A 272 -6.95 22.36 43.99
CA ASN A 272 -6.28 23.16 45.02
C ASN A 272 -7.04 23.01 46.33
N LEU A 273 -6.45 22.31 47.29
CA LEU A 273 -7.07 21.97 48.57
C LEU A 273 -6.71 22.98 49.68
N ARG A 274 -6.43 24.24 49.30
CA ARG A 274 -6.11 25.33 50.23
C ARG A 274 -7.15 25.51 51.34
N SER A 275 -8.42 25.19 51.06
CA SER A 275 -9.49 25.21 52.07
C SER A 275 -9.32 24.18 53.19
N LEU A 276 -8.49 23.15 52.97
CA LEU A 276 -8.14 22.14 53.97
C LEU A 276 -6.78 22.46 54.60
N VAL A 277 -5.76 22.67 53.77
CA VAL A 277 -4.39 22.98 54.20
C VAL A 277 -3.74 23.90 53.17
N ASP A 278 -3.15 25.00 53.64
CA ASP A 278 -2.40 25.91 52.79
C ASP A 278 -1.25 25.18 52.07
N GLY A 279 -1.23 25.28 50.73
CA GLY A 279 -0.21 24.65 49.88
C GLY A 279 -0.50 23.20 49.47
N LEU A 280 -1.63 22.61 49.87
CA LEU A 280 -2.01 21.25 49.46
C LEU A 280 -2.63 21.21 48.06
N PHE A 281 -2.09 20.35 47.19
CA PHE A 281 -2.59 20.13 45.82
C PHE A 281 -2.78 18.65 45.54
N LEU A 282 -3.87 18.31 44.86
CA LEU A 282 -4.13 16.96 44.34
C LEU A 282 -4.24 17.02 42.81
N ARG A 283 -3.49 16.16 42.13
CA ARG A 283 -3.60 15.95 40.68
C ARG A 283 -3.98 14.50 40.41
N ALA A 284 -5.16 14.29 39.83
CA ALA A 284 -5.60 12.98 39.35
C ALA A 284 -5.54 12.94 37.82
N LYS A 285 -5.19 11.79 37.24
CA LYS A 285 -5.18 11.56 35.80
C LYS A 285 -5.84 10.23 35.48
N TYR A 286 -6.63 10.22 34.42
CA TYR A 286 -7.28 9.02 33.89
C TYR A 286 -7.08 8.97 32.38
N GLY A 287 -6.79 7.79 31.86
CA GLY A 287 -6.49 7.57 30.44
C GLY A 287 -7.05 6.24 29.97
N ILE A 288 -7.60 6.23 28.75
CA ILE A 288 -8.01 5.02 28.03
C ILE A 288 -7.43 5.10 26.63
N ASP A 289 -6.80 4.01 26.21
CA ASP A 289 -6.42 3.77 24.83
C ASP A 289 -7.13 2.50 24.35
N TYR A 290 -7.80 2.59 23.20
CA TYR A 290 -8.43 1.47 22.52
C TYR A 290 -7.94 1.42 21.08
N SER A 291 -7.46 0.26 20.64
CA SER A 291 -7.04 0.02 19.27
C SER A 291 -7.63 -1.29 18.77
N THR A 292 -8.19 -1.29 17.56
CA THR A 292 -8.56 -2.51 16.85
C THR A 292 -8.03 -2.47 15.43
N GLU A 293 -7.48 -3.59 15.00
CA GLU A 293 -6.91 -3.77 13.68
C GLU A 293 -7.35 -5.13 13.13
N TYR A 294 -7.82 -5.14 11.90
CA TYR A 294 -8.21 -6.37 11.21
C TYR A 294 -8.09 -6.20 9.69
N GLU A 295 -8.01 -7.32 8.98
CA GLU A 295 -8.02 -7.36 7.53
C GLU A 295 -9.32 -8.04 7.06
N GLN A 296 -9.99 -7.42 6.09
CA GLN A 296 -11.09 -8.04 5.35
C GLN A 296 -10.55 -8.41 3.97
N ALA A 297 -10.54 -9.69 3.63
CA ALA A 297 -10.03 -10.16 2.36
C ALA A 297 -11.07 -11.01 1.63
N TYR A 298 -11.18 -10.79 0.32
CA TYR A 298 -11.76 -11.73 -0.62
C TYR A 298 -10.59 -12.41 -1.32
N GLU A 299 -10.36 -13.67 -0.99
CA GLU A 299 -9.22 -14.44 -1.50
C GLU A 299 -9.69 -15.43 -2.55
N ASN A 300 -9.29 -15.20 -3.79
CA ASN A 300 -9.60 -16.10 -4.88
C ASN A 300 -8.35 -16.91 -5.25
N THR A 301 -8.55 -18.18 -5.59
CA THR A 301 -7.54 -18.92 -6.33
C THR A 301 -7.86 -18.84 -7.81
N TYR A 302 -6.84 -18.86 -8.64
CA TYR A 302 -6.99 -18.81 -10.09
C TYR A 302 -5.99 -19.73 -10.77
N ALA A 303 -6.33 -20.17 -11.98
CA ALA A 303 -5.47 -20.92 -12.85
C ALA A 303 -4.63 -19.99 -13.73
N VAL A 304 -3.43 -20.45 -14.05
CA VAL A 304 -2.60 -19.89 -15.11
C VAL A 304 -2.26 -20.97 -16.12
N TYR A 305 -1.99 -20.55 -17.35
CA TYR A 305 -1.85 -21.45 -18.49
C TYR A 305 -0.45 -21.32 -19.10
N ALA A 306 0.22 -22.45 -19.29
CA ALA A 306 1.50 -22.51 -19.97
C ALA A 306 1.31 -23.01 -21.42
N PRO A 307 1.56 -22.16 -22.42
CA PRO A 307 1.41 -22.53 -23.83
C PRO A 307 2.52 -23.44 -24.34
N SER A 308 2.14 -24.40 -25.18
CA SER A 308 3.03 -25.14 -26.07
C SER A 308 2.96 -24.51 -27.46
N TRP A 309 4.07 -23.95 -27.93
CA TRP A 309 4.12 -23.19 -29.18
C TRP A 309 4.55 -24.06 -30.35
N ASN A 310 3.80 -23.98 -31.45
CA ASN A 310 4.18 -24.53 -32.75
C ASN A 310 4.29 -23.40 -33.78
N ASN A 311 5.08 -23.63 -34.83
CA ASN A 311 5.20 -22.71 -35.96
C ASN A 311 4.61 -23.36 -37.21
N TYR A 312 3.52 -22.80 -37.72
CA TYR A 312 2.85 -23.26 -38.94
C TYR A 312 3.18 -22.31 -40.08
N GLY A 313 4.20 -22.63 -40.86
CA GLY A 313 4.57 -21.86 -42.06
C GLY A 313 4.98 -20.41 -41.77
N GLY A 314 5.68 -20.17 -40.66
CA GLY A 314 6.13 -18.84 -40.24
C GLY A 314 5.21 -18.13 -39.25
N VAL A 315 4.04 -18.70 -38.93
CA VAL A 315 3.10 -18.16 -37.95
C VAL A 315 3.15 -18.99 -36.67
N ASP A 316 3.44 -18.34 -35.54
CA ASP A 316 3.38 -18.98 -34.24
C ASP A 316 1.93 -19.12 -33.76
N ALA A 317 1.57 -20.31 -33.30
CA ALA A 317 0.30 -20.60 -32.66
C ALA A 317 0.51 -21.52 -31.45
N ILE A 318 -0.41 -21.43 -30.50
CA ILE A 318 -0.46 -22.28 -29.31
C ILE A 318 -1.19 -23.56 -29.69
N SER A 319 -0.48 -24.68 -29.58
CA SER A 319 -0.89 -26.04 -29.94
C SER A 319 -1.17 -26.91 -28.71
N GLY A 320 -1.22 -26.29 -27.54
CA GLY A 320 -1.57 -26.93 -26.28
C GLY A 320 -1.43 -25.98 -25.10
N LEU A 321 -2.25 -26.18 -24.07
CA LEU A 321 -2.21 -25.41 -22.83
C LEU A 321 -2.14 -26.35 -21.63
N ALA A 322 -1.04 -26.25 -20.86
CA ALA A 322 -0.98 -26.87 -19.55
C ALA A 322 -1.57 -25.92 -18.50
N VAL A 323 -2.49 -26.42 -17.68
CA VAL A 323 -3.19 -25.63 -16.65
C VAL A 323 -2.51 -25.83 -15.29
N TYR A 324 -2.21 -24.75 -14.59
CA TYR A 324 -1.68 -24.77 -13.23
C TYR A 324 -2.55 -23.94 -12.29
N GLY A 325 -3.03 -24.56 -11.21
CA GLY A 325 -3.97 -23.92 -10.29
C GLY A 325 -5.43 -24.21 -10.66
N VAL A 326 -6.35 -23.57 -9.95
CA VAL A 326 -7.80 -23.74 -10.12
C VAL A 326 -8.53 -22.44 -9.80
N ASP A 327 -9.55 -22.13 -10.59
CA ASP A 327 -10.41 -20.97 -10.35
C ASP A 327 -11.39 -21.27 -9.23
N ARG A 328 -11.29 -20.52 -8.12
CA ARG A 328 -12.25 -20.56 -7.01
C ARG A 328 -12.45 -19.17 -6.46
N GLN A 329 -13.72 -18.81 -6.29
CA GLN A 329 -14.12 -17.60 -5.57
C GLN A 329 -14.47 -17.97 -4.13
N ALA A 330 -13.96 -17.19 -3.18
CA ALA A 330 -14.30 -17.27 -1.76
C ALA A 330 -15.47 -16.35 -1.39
#